data_AF-A0A832XA41-F1
#
_entry.id   AF-A0A832XA41-F1
#
_cell.length_a   1.000
_cell.length_b   1.000
_cell.length_c   1.000
_cell.angle_alpha   90.00
_cell.angle_beta   90.00
_cell.angle_gamma   90.00
#
_symmetry.space_group_name_H-M   'P 1'
#
loop_
_entity.id
_entity.type
_entity.pdbx_description
1 polymer ?
#
loop_
_entity_poly.entity_id
_entity_poly.type
_entity_poly.pdbx_seq_one_letter_code
_entity_poly.pdbx_strand_id
1 'polypeptide(L)'
;MDKKIIAAIIAIAAILALGYAFLYIPYQENVLSENYDKGLQDASAIETKIIATTEQFNKQESTDADTLINTINTEITPKYAEEISQLNKTLEQTNGNDVKKKYIELQMKRLELESKNLNGTVSTLYAISQYVKGEKNTVDAQTSIDNANKEMTDSQKELDGVYVDIKTLLTQHPDFNQTLQNLHLEKPFYGETRVQAQTQNITN
;
A
#
# COMPACT_ATOMS: atom_id res chain seq x y z
N MET A 1 21.56 -56.87 7.76
CA MET A 1 21.74 -55.85 6.70
C MET A 1 23.24 -55.69 6.49
N ASP A 2 23.70 -55.76 5.24
CA ASP A 2 25.13 -55.77 4.92
C ASP A 2 25.77 -54.41 5.20
N LYS A 3 26.99 -54.36 5.77
CA LYS A 3 27.65 -53.11 6.17
C LYS A 3 27.86 -52.16 4.97
N LYS A 4 28.03 -52.72 3.78
CA LYS A 4 28.14 -51.98 2.52
C LYS A 4 26.82 -51.29 2.11
N ILE A 5 25.69 -51.93 2.38
CA ILE A 5 24.36 -51.37 2.11
C ILE A 5 24.06 -50.23 3.10
N ILE A 6 24.41 -50.39 4.37
CA ILE A 6 24.30 -49.32 5.38
C ILE A 6 25.14 -48.10 4.99
N ALA A 7 26.40 -48.31 4.59
CA ALA A 7 27.28 -47.22 4.16
C ALA A 7 26.77 -46.49 2.92
N ALA A 8 26.19 -47.21 1.95
CA ALA A 8 25.60 -46.61 0.76
C ALA A 8 24.36 -45.75 1.09
N ILE A 9 23.49 -46.21 2.01
CA ILE A 9 22.32 -45.44 2.46
C ILE A 9 22.75 -44.15 3.16
N ILE A 10 23.77 -44.23 4.03
CA ILE A 10 24.31 -43.04 4.72
C ILE A 10 24.91 -42.05 3.71
N ALA A 11 25.64 -42.54 2.71
CA ALA A 11 26.21 -41.68 1.67
C ALA A 11 25.12 -40.97 0.85
N ILE A 12 24.05 -41.67 0.47
CA ILE A 12 22.91 -41.07 -0.24
C ILE A 12 22.19 -40.04 0.64
N ALA A 13 21.96 -40.34 1.92
CA ALA A 13 21.36 -39.39 2.85
C ALA A 13 22.21 -38.12 3.03
N ALA A 14 23.54 -38.27 3.10
CA ALA A 14 24.47 -37.14 3.17
C ALA A 14 24.45 -36.31 1.87
N ILE A 15 24.43 -36.93 0.70
CA ILE A 15 24.34 -36.24 -0.59
C ILE A 15 23.02 -35.46 -0.71
N LEU A 16 21.90 -36.06 -0.28
CA LEU A 16 20.59 -35.39 -0.29
C LEU A 16 20.56 -34.22 0.71
N ALA A 17 21.11 -34.39 1.92
CA ALA A 17 21.22 -33.32 2.90
C ALA A 17 22.10 -32.16 2.41
N LEU A 18 23.23 -32.47 1.76
CA LEU A 18 24.11 -31.47 1.16
C LEU A 18 23.45 -30.76 -0.03
N GLY A 19 22.78 -31.50 -0.93
CA GLY A 19 22.04 -30.90 -2.04
C GLY A 19 20.91 -30.00 -1.56
N TYR A 20 20.20 -30.40 -0.50
CA TYR A 20 19.16 -29.57 0.13
C TYR A 20 19.77 -28.30 0.75
N ALA A 21 20.82 -28.43 1.56
CA ALA A 21 21.42 -27.30 2.26
C ALA A 21 22.14 -26.30 1.35
N PHE A 22 22.89 -26.79 0.34
CA PHE A 22 23.77 -25.95 -0.48
C PHE A 22 23.17 -25.52 -1.82
N LEU A 23 22.15 -26.20 -2.34
CA LEU A 23 21.55 -25.87 -3.63
C LEU A 23 20.09 -25.42 -3.48
N TYR A 24 19.27 -26.15 -2.70
CA TYR A 24 17.84 -25.87 -2.62
C TYR A 24 17.50 -24.65 -1.76
N ILE A 25 18.07 -24.54 -0.56
CA ILE A 25 17.83 -23.38 0.33
C ILE A 25 18.22 -22.05 -0.36
N PRO A 26 19.43 -21.90 -0.94
CA PRO A 26 19.81 -20.64 -1.59
C PRO A 26 18.97 -20.32 -2.82
N TYR A 27 18.56 -21.35 -3.58
CA TYR A 27 17.67 -21.16 -4.74
C TYR A 27 16.29 -20.65 -4.31
N GLN A 28 15.70 -21.24 -3.26
CA GLN A 28 14.42 -20.76 -2.73
C GLN A 28 14.53 -19.33 -2.19
N GLU A 29 15.60 -19.00 -1.47
CA GLU A 29 15.82 -17.64 -0.96
C GLU A 29 15.92 -16.61 -2.08
N ASN A 30 16.64 -16.93 -3.16
CA ASN A 30 16.75 -16.04 -4.33
C ASN A 30 15.40 -15.84 -5.03
N VAL A 31 14.64 -16.91 -5.29
CA VAL A 31 13.33 -16.82 -5.93
C VAL A 31 12.33 -16.04 -5.07
N LEU A 32 12.34 -16.24 -3.74
CA LEU A 32 11.48 -15.48 -2.83
C LEU A 32 11.86 -14.01 -2.78
N SER A 33 13.17 -13.69 -2.81
CA SER A 33 13.61 -12.29 -2.86
C SER A 33 13.25 -11.61 -4.18
N GLU A 34 13.45 -12.26 -5.32
CA GLU A 34 13.07 -11.70 -6.63
C GLU A 34 11.56 -11.46 -6.72
N ASN A 35 10.75 -12.40 -6.24
CA ASN A 35 9.31 -12.22 -6.29
C ASN A 35 8.84 -11.14 -5.30
N TYR A 36 9.49 -11.01 -4.13
CA TYR A 36 9.23 -9.92 -3.18
C TYR A 36 9.50 -8.55 -3.83
N ASP A 37 10.65 -8.40 -4.46
CA ASP A 37 11.06 -7.16 -5.13
C ASP A 37 10.12 -6.81 -6.28
N LYS A 38 9.75 -7.80 -7.10
CA LYS A 38 8.75 -7.64 -8.14
C LYS A 38 7.38 -7.27 -7.57
N GLY A 39 6.99 -7.88 -6.46
CA GLY A 39 5.74 -7.59 -5.77
C GLY A 39 5.64 -6.12 -5.35
N LEU A 40 6.74 -5.56 -4.83
CA LEU A 40 6.86 -4.14 -4.50
C LEU A 40 6.82 -3.24 -5.72
N GLN A 41 7.50 -3.61 -6.81
CA GLN A 41 7.46 -2.84 -8.06
C GLN A 41 6.05 -2.81 -8.68
N ASP A 42 5.36 -3.95 -8.67
CA ASP A 42 3.97 -4.05 -9.14
C ASP A 42 3.03 -3.19 -8.28
N ALA A 43 3.19 -3.22 -6.95
CA ALA A 43 2.43 -2.35 -6.04
C ALA A 43 2.73 -0.86 -6.30
N SER A 44 4.01 -0.52 -6.46
CA SER A 44 4.43 0.85 -6.78
C SER A 44 3.91 1.33 -8.14
N ALA A 45 3.76 0.45 -9.13
CA ALA A 45 3.17 0.81 -10.41
C ALA A 45 1.66 1.07 -10.32
N ILE A 46 0.96 0.45 -9.36
CA ILE A 46 -0.44 0.76 -9.05
C ILE A 46 -0.51 2.13 -8.36
N GLU A 47 0.38 2.41 -7.41
CA GLU A 47 0.51 3.71 -6.74
C GLU A 47 0.71 4.85 -7.77
N THR A 48 1.57 4.67 -8.78
CA THR A 48 1.72 5.65 -9.88
C THR A 48 0.39 5.92 -10.59
N LYS A 49 -0.44 4.89 -10.82
CA LYS A 49 -1.77 5.06 -11.42
C LYS A 49 -2.73 5.78 -10.48
N ILE A 50 -2.68 5.53 -9.17
CA ILE A 50 -3.47 6.27 -8.17
C ILE A 50 -3.11 7.75 -8.23
N ILE A 51 -1.81 8.09 -8.15
CA ILE A 51 -1.30 9.46 -8.23
C ILE A 51 -1.80 10.14 -9.51
N ALA A 52 -1.60 9.50 -10.67
CA ALA A 52 -2.02 10.07 -11.95
C ALA A 52 -3.54 10.31 -12.03
N THR A 53 -4.35 9.37 -11.53
CA THR A 53 -5.82 9.50 -11.52
C THR A 53 -6.26 10.60 -10.56
N THR A 54 -5.65 10.71 -9.37
CA THR A 54 -5.91 11.79 -8.41
C THR A 54 -5.50 13.16 -8.96
N GLU A 55 -4.37 13.26 -9.66
CA GLU A 55 -3.97 14.52 -10.31
C GLU A 55 -4.92 14.93 -11.43
N GLN A 56 -5.37 13.97 -12.25
CA GLN A 56 -6.37 14.22 -13.28
C GLN A 56 -7.68 14.71 -12.67
N PHE A 57 -8.15 14.04 -11.62
CA PHE A 57 -9.32 14.44 -10.84
C PHE A 57 -9.18 15.86 -10.28
N ASN A 58 -8.05 16.19 -9.67
CA ASN A 58 -7.79 17.54 -9.12
C ASN A 58 -7.68 18.63 -10.19
N LYS A 59 -7.50 18.27 -11.46
CA LYS A 59 -7.50 19.22 -12.60
C LYS A 59 -8.84 19.27 -13.32
N GLN A 60 -9.76 18.37 -13.00
CA GLN A 60 -11.07 18.33 -13.62
C GLN A 60 -11.96 19.42 -13.00
N GLU A 61 -12.25 20.47 -13.78
CA GLU A 61 -13.29 21.43 -13.43
C GLU A 61 -14.65 20.72 -13.53
N SER A 62 -15.22 20.31 -12.39
CA SER A 62 -16.58 19.79 -12.31
C SER A 62 -17.33 20.50 -11.21
N THR A 63 -18.48 21.08 -11.54
CA THR A 63 -19.44 21.57 -10.55
C THR A 63 -20.43 20.48 -10.13
N ASP A 64 -20.31 19.27 -10.69
CA ASP A 64 -21.18 18.14 -10.39
C ASP A 64 -20.48 17.18 -9.41
N ALA A 65 -20.99 17.16 -8.17
CA ALA A 65 -20.53 16.28 -7.12
C ALA A 65 -20.77 14.79 -7.45
N ASP A 66 -21.82 14.44 -8.21
CA ASP A 66 -22.11 13.04 -8.54
C ASP A 66 -21.07 12.48 -9.51
N THR A 67 -20.67 13.27 -10.51
CA THR A 67 -19.57 12.91 -11.42
C THR A 67 -18.27 12.67 -10.62
N LEU A 68 -17.95 13.55 -9.67
CA LEU A 68 -16.75 13.42 -8.84
C LEU A 68 -16.81 12.17 -7.95
N ILE A 69 -17.95 11.91 -7.31
CA ILE A 69 -18.20 10.69 -6.50
C ILE A 69 -18.03 9.44 -7.37
N ASN A 70 -18.60 9.44 -8.58
CA ASN A 70 -18.50 8.31 -9.48
C ASN A 70 -17.06 8.04 -9.92
N THR A 71 -16.30 9.07 -10.29
CA THR A 71 -14.88 8.93 -10.63
C THR A 71 -14.08 8.36 -9.46
N ILE A 72 -14.27 8.88 -8.24
CA ILE A 72 -13.58 8.34 -7.06
C ILE A 72 -13.90 6.85 -6.87
N ASN A 73 -15.19 6.50 -6.86
CA ASN A 73 -15.63 5.13 -6.58
C ASN A 73 -15.27 4.11 -7.67
N THR A 74 -15.17 4.54 -8.92
CA THR A 74 -14.96 3.63 -10.06
C THR A 74 -13.52 3.59 -10.55
N GLU A 75 -12.77 4.69 -10.41
CA GLU A 75 -11.41 4.79 -10.95
C GLU A 75 -10.33 4.78 -9.87
N ILE A 76 -10.59 5.34 -8.69
CA ILE A 76 -9.57 5.51 -7.64
C ILE A 76 -9.69 4.41 -6.57
N THR A 77 -10.85 4.27 -5.94
CA THR A 77 -11.07 3.32 -4.82
C THR A 77 -10.65 1.88 -5.16
N PRO A 78 -10.97 1.32 -6.35
CA PRO A 78 -10.56 -0.05 -6.68
C PRO A 78 -9.03 -0.24 -6.74
N LYS A 79 -8.26 0.80 -7.08
CA LYS A 79 -6.79 0.73 -7.17
C LYS A 79 -6.14 0.58 -5.80
N TYR A 80 -6.68 1.20 -4.75
CA TYR A 80 -6.21 0.96 -3.38
C TYR A 80 -6.39 -0.51 -2.98
N ALA A 81 -7.54 -1.11 -3.32
CA ALA A 81 -7.78 -2.52 -3.06
C ALA A 81 -6.85 -3.43 -3.89
N GLU A 82 -6.55 -3.06 -5.14
CA GLU A 82 -5.60 -3.75 -6.01
C GLU A 82 -4.18 -3.73 -5.39
N GLU A 83 -3.70 -2.56 -4.94
CA GLU A 83 -2.39 -2.42 -4.32
C GLU A 83 -2.30 -3.18 -2.99
N ILE A 84 -3.33 -3.12 -2.13
CA ILE A 84 -3.41 -3.92 -0.90
C ILE A 84 -3.38 -5.42 -1.23
N SER A 85 -4.07 -5.87 -2.28
CA SER A 85 -4.03 -7.27 -2.70
C SER A 85 -2.62 -7.69 -3.15
N GLN A 86 -1.92 -6.81 -3.88
CA GLN A 86 -0.56 -7.05 -4.33
C GLN A 86 0.43 -7.09 -3.17
N LEU A 87 0.30 -6.18 -2.20
CA LEU A 87 1.12 -6.17 -0.98
C LEU A 87 0.85 -7.40 -0.11
N ASN A 88 -0.40 -7.87 0.01
CA ASN A 88 -0.71 -9.11 0.72
C ASN A 88 -0.03 -10.33 0.08
N LYS A 89 0.03 -10.43 -1.26
CA LYS A 89 0.80 -11.49 -1.93
C LYS A 89 2.30 -11.35 -1.66
N THR A 90 2.80 -10.11 -1.67
CA THR A 90 4.21 -9.79 -1.39
C THR A 90 4.60 -10.18 0.05
N LEU A 91 3.68 -10.05 1.00
CA LEU A 91 3.85 -10.45 2.41
C LEU A 91 4.22 -11.93 2.55
N GLU A 92 3.62 -12.79 1.73
CA GLU A 92 3.88 -14.25 1.74
C GLU A 92 5.31 -14.59 1.29
N GLN A 93 6.00 -13.65 0.64
CA GLN A 93 7.33 -13.83 0.07
C GLN A 93 8.45 -13.23 0.91
N THR A 94 8.10 -12.76 2.11
CA THR A 94 9.05 -12.23 3.10
C THR A 94 10.01 -13.29 3.65
N ASN A 95 9.70 -14.59 3.45
CA ASN A 95 10.52 -15.73 3.89
C ASN A 95 10.89 -15.68 5.39
N GLY A 96 9.95 -15.28 6.24
CA GLY A 96 10.18 -15.16 7.68
C GLY A 96 11.05 -13.96 8.10
N ASN A 97 11.37 -13.05 7.18
CA ASN A 97 12.05 -11.81 7.51
C ASN A 97 11.08 -10.80 8.16
N ASP A 98 11.22 -10.62 9.47
CA ASP A 98 10.34 -9.75 10.27
C ASP A 98 10.37 -8.28 9.82
N VAL A 99 11.52 -7.79 9.32
CA VAL A 99 11.64 -6.41 8.82
C VAL A 99 10.82 -6.24 7.55
N LYS A 100 10.99 -7.15 6.57
CA LYS A 100 10.21 -7.13 5.33
C LYS A 100 8.71 -7.28 5.61
N LYS A 101 8.33 -8.15 6.56
CA LYS A 101 6.95 -8.33 7.00
C LYS A 101 6.38 -7.05 7.60
N LYS A 102 7.07 -6.46 8.58
CA LYS A 102 6.65 -5.23 9.23
C LYS A 102 6.54 -4.07 8.24
N TYR A 103 7.46 -4.01 7.28
CA TYR A 103 7.40 -3.02 6.21
C TYR A 103 6.13 -3.15 5.36
N ILE A 104 5.80 -4.36 4.88
CA ILE A 104 4.59 -4.58 4.09
C ILE A 104 3.33 -4.26 4.90
N GLU A 105 3.27 -4.64 6.18
CA GLU A 105 2.15 -4.27 7.08
C GLU A 105 1.99 -2.75 7.20
N LEU A 106 3.08 -2.00 7.32
CA LEU A 106 3.03 -0.53 7.33
C LEU A 106 2.55 0.03 5.99
N GLN A 107 2.97 -0.53 4.85
CA GLN A 107 2.48 -0.11 3.53
C GLN A 107 0.98 -0.38 3.34
N MET A 108 0.49 -1.54 3.78
CA MET A 108 -0.95 -1.83 3.73
C MET A 108 -1.73 -0.87 4.63
N LYS A 109 -1.24 -0.62 5.85
CA LYS A 109 -1.88 0.33 6.78
C LYS A 109 -1.91 1.75 6.21
N ARG A 110 -0.84 2.18 5.52
CA ARG A 110 -0.81 3.46 4.78
C ARG A 110 -1.97 3.54 3.79
N LEU A 111 -2.14 2.52 2.94
CA LEU A 111 -3.19 2.47 1.92
C LEU A 111 -4.60 2.41 2.51
N GLU A 112 -4.80 1.68 3.62
CA GLU A 112 -6.07 1.64 4.33
C GLU A 112 -6.48 3.03 4.83
N LEU A 113 -5.53 3.80 5.38
CA LEU A 113 -5.78 5.16 5.87
C LEU A 113 -5.95 6.17 4.73
N GLU A 114 -5.18 6.05 3.65
CA GLU A 114 -5.36 6.86 2.43
C GLU A 114 -6.75 6.63 1.81
N SER A 115 -7.19 5.36 1.71
CA SER A 115 -8.53 4.99 1.25
C SER A 115 -9.62 5.51 2.18
N LYS A 116 -9.40 5.47 3.51
CA LYS A 116 -10.32 6.06 4.49
C LYS A 116 -10.46 7.56 4.34
N ASN A 117 -9.37 8.29 4.11
CA ASN A 117 -9.40 9.73 3.83
C ASN A 117 -10.18 10.05 2.55
N LEU A 118 -10.02 9.22 1.51
CA LEU A 118 -10.77 9.35 0.27
C LEU A 118 -12.28 9.10 0.47
N ASN A 119 -12.66 8.11 1.29
CA ASN A 119 -14.06 7.86 1.65
C ASN A 119 -14.68 9.03 2.44
N GLY A 120 -13.89 9.73 3.26
CA GLY A 120 -14.32 10.98 3.90
C GLY A 120 -14.63 12.07 2.86
N THR A 121 -13.80 12.21 1.83
CA THR A 121 -14.04 13.14 0.71
C THR A 121 -15.33 12.79 -0.02
N VAL A 122 -15.56 11.51 -0.32
CA VAL A 122 -16.82 11.02 -0.93
C VAL A 122 -18.02 11.33 -0.04
N SER A 123 -17.90 11.17 1.27
CA SER A 123 -18.98 11.46 2.22
C SER A 123 -19.35 12.95 2.25
N THR A 124 -18.34 13.82 2.18
CA THR A 124 -18.55 15.28 2.04
C THR A 124 -19.24 15.63 0.72
N LEU A 125 -18.78 15.05 -0.40
CA LEU A 125 -19.42 15.25 -1.71
C LEU A 125 -20.87 14.75 -1.74
N TYR A 126 -21.16 13.60 -1.11
CA TYR A 126 -22.51 13.09 -0.97
C TYR A 126 -23.40 14.05 -0.18
N ALA A 127 -22.91 14.57 0.95
CA ALA A 127 -23.66 15.53 1.76
C ALA A 127 -23.99 16.81 0.97
N ILE A 128 -23.04 17.30 0.16
CA ILE A 128 -23.23 18.44 -0.74
C ILE A 128 -24.27 18.11 -1.83
N SER A 129 -24.12 16.97 -2.51
CA SER A 129 -25.05 16.52 -3.56
C SER A 129 -26.48 16.42 -3.03
N GLN A 130 -26.68 15.77 -1.88
CA GLN A 130 -27.98 15.61 -1.25
C GLN A 130 -28.59 16.95 -0.80
N TYR A 131 -27.77 17.88 -0.32
CA TYR A 131 -28.22 19.23 0.02
C TYR A 131 -28.73 19.99 -1.21
N VAL A 132 -27.94 20.01 -2.29
CA VAL A 132 -28.29 20.71 -3.54
C VAL A 132 -29.55 20.12 -4.19
N LYS A 133 -29.75 18.80 -4.07
CA LYS A 133 -30.95 18.11 -4.56
C LYS A 133 -32.18 18.29 -3.66
N GLY A 134 -32.03 18.88 -2.47
CA GLY A 134 -33.10 19.01 -1.48
C GLY A 134 -33.45 17.70 -0.76
N GLU A 135 -32.63 16.66 -0.91
CA GLU A 135 -32.77 15.38 -0.20
C GLU A 135 -32.35 15.51 1.27
N LYS A 136 -31.56 16.54 1.59
CA LYS A 136 -31.04 16.83 2.93
C LYS A 136 -31.15 18.31 3.26
N ASN A 137 -31.52 18.65 4.49
CA ASN A 137 -31.53 20.05 4.94
C ASN A 137 -30.10 20.52 5.29
N THR A 138 -29.91 21.83 5.45
CA THR A 138 -28.60 22.43 5.75
C THR A 138 -27.95 21.87 7.02
N VAL A 139 -28.72 21.66 8.09
CA VAL A 139 -28.20 21.21 9.39
C VAL A 139 -27.67 19.78 9.29
N ASP A 140 -28.44 18.90 8.67
CA ASP A 140 -28.05 17.50 8.48
C ASP A 140 -26.88 17.37 7.49
N ALA A 141 -26.84 18.19 6.45
CA ALA A 141 -25.71 18.26 5.53
C ALA A 141 -24.43 18.68 6.26
N GLN A 142 -24.48 19.78 7.01
CA GLN A 142 -23.33 20.26 7.79
C GLN A 142 -22.85 19.23 8.82
N THR A 143 -23.77 18.57 9.51
CA THR A 143 -23.43 17.51 10.48
C THR A 143 -22.66 16.36 9.84
N SER A 144 -23.05 15.93 8.63
CA SER A 144 -22.30 14.89 7.92
C SER A 144 -20.94 15.36 7.43
N ILE A 145 -20.83 16.61 6.97
CA ILE A 145 -19.55 17.20 6.56
C ILE A 145 -18.62 17.29 7.76
N ASP A 146 -19.11 17.73 8.92
CA ASP A 146 -18.31 17.85 10.15
C ASP A 146 -17.82 16.48 10.63
N ASN A 147 -18.68 15.45 10.58
CA ASN A 147 -18.30 14.08 10.92
C ASN A 147 -17.24 13.53 9.95
N ALA A 148 -17.44 13.72 8.64
CA ALA A 148 -16.47 13.29 7.63
C ALA A 148 -15.12 13.99 7.83
N ASN A 149 -15.11 15.31 8.08
CA ASN A 149 -13.90 16.08 8.34
C ASN A 149 -13.17 15.63 9.60
N LYS A 150 -13.91 15.31 10.66
CA LYS A 150 -13.35 14.75 11.89
C LYS A 150 -12.66 13.41 11.62
N GLU A 151 -13.34 12.50 10.95
CA GLU A 151 -12.80 11.18 10.60
C GLU A 151 -11.55 11.28 9.71
N MET A 152 -11.56 12.19 8.73
CA MET A 152 -10.40 12.48 7.89
C MET A 152 -9.24 13.05 8.68
N THR A 153 -9.49 13.96 9.63
CA THR A 153 -8.44 14.55 10.48
C THR A 153 -7.79 13.48 11.36
N ASP A 154 -8.59 12.64 12.01
CA ASP A 154 -8.10 11.57 12.87
C ASP A 154 -7.31 10.54 12.05
N SER A 155 -7.82 10.17 10.87
CA SER A 155 -7.16 9.24 9.94
C SER A 155 -5.86 9.81 9.35
N GLN A 156 -5.82 11.11 8.99
CA GLN A 156 -4.61 11.78 8.53
C GLN A 156 -3.52 11.79 9.61
N LYS A 157 -3.88 12.06 10.87
CA LYS A 157 -2.93 12.01 11.97
C LYS A 157 -2.32 10.63 12.15
N GLU A 158 -3.13 9.57 12.01
CA GLU A 158 -2.64 8.20 12.05
C GLU A 158 -1.74 7.89 10.84
N LEU A 159 -2.10 8.37 9.65
CA LEU A 159 -1.33 8.21 8.43
C LEU A 159 0.06 8.88 8.53
N ASP A 160 0.12 10.08 9.08
CA ASP A 160 1.40 10.78 9.34
C ASP A 160 2.30 9.95 10.27
N GLY A 161 1.72 9.30 11.27
CA GLY A 161 2.42 8.35 12.14
C GLY A 161 2.98 7.15 11.36
N VAL A 162 2.21 6.57 10.45
CA VAL A 162 2.66 5.46 9.60
C VAL A 162 3.82 5.88 8.70
N TYR A 163 3.79 7.07 8.10
CA TYR A 163 4.92 7.58 7.32
C TYR A 163 6.20 7.73 8.15
N VAL A 164 6.09 8.18 9.40
CA VAL A 164 7.21 8.23 10.36
C VAL A 164 7.72 6.84 10.72
N ASP A 165 6.81 5.88 10.94
CA ASP A 165 7.17 4.50 11.26
C ASP A 165 7.92 3.83 10.10
N ILE A 166 7.49 4.06 8.86
CA ILE A 166 8.20 3.58 7.66
C ILE A 166 9.61 4.17 7.62
N LYS A 167 9.75 5.50 7.73
CA LYS A 167 11.07 6.16 7.76
C LYS A 167 11.97 5.62 8.87
N THR A 168 11.41 5.42 10.05
CA THR A 168 12.14 4.89 11.20
C THR A 168 12.63 3.48 10.94
N LEU A 169 11.77 2.60 10.41
CA LEU A 169 12.14 1.23 10.04
C LEU A 169 13.28 1.22 9.01
N LEU A 170 13.17 2.04 7.95
CA LEU A 170 14.19 2.12 6.90
C LEU A 170 15.52 2.70 7.41
N THR A 171 15.46 3.65 8.35
CA THR A 171 16.66 4.22 9.00
C THR A 171 17.36 3.18 9.88
N GLN A 172 16.59 2.35 10.59
CA GLN A 172 17.12 1.28 11.43
C GLN A 172 17.69 0.10 10.62
N HIS A 173 17.28 -0.05 9.36
CA HIS A 173 17.69 -1.14 8.47
C HIS A 173 18.25 -0.60 7.13
N PRO A 174 19.45 -0.01 7.13
CA PRO A 174 20.00 0.70 5.96
C PRO A 174 20.21 -0.19 4.74
N ASP A 175 20.57 -1.47 4.92
CA ASP A 175 20.72 -2.42 3.80
C ASP A 175 19.39 -2.66 3.10
N PHE A 176 18.32 -2.83 3.88
CA PHE A 176 16.97 -2.99 3.33
C PHE A 176 16.50 -1.70 2.64
N ASN A 177 16.75 -0.53 3.24
CA ASN A 177 16.48 0.75 2.61
C ASN A 177 17.21 0.88 1.26
N GLN A 178 18.49 0.52 1.19
CA GLN A 178 19.25 0.55 -0.05
C GLN A 178 18.65 -0.39 -1.11
N THR A 179 18.21 -1.59 -0.73
CA THR A 179 17.49 -2.50 -1.64
C THR A 179 16.25 -1.83 -2.21
N LEU A 180 15.41 -1.21 -1.37
CA LEU A 180 14.22 -0.50 -1.84
C LEU A 180 14.56 0.66 -2.78
N GLN A 181 15.60 1.45 -2.46
CA GLN A 181 16.05 2.56 -3.31
C GLN A 181 16.49 2.08 -4.71
N ASN A 182 17.12 0.89 -4.78
CA ASN A 182 17.51 0.28 -6.05
C ASN A 182 16.31 -0.20 -6.88
N LEU A 183 15.14 -0.42 -6.25
CA LEU A 183 13.91 -0.78 -6.95
C LEU A 183 13.20 0.43 -7.57
N HIS A 184 13.61 1.66 -7.24
CA HIS A 184 13.05 2.91 -7.76
C HIS A 184 11.53 3.02 -7.57
N LEU A 185 11.06 2.65 -6.39
CA LEU A 185 9.64 2.74 -6.01
C LEU A 185 9.17 4.20 -5.87
N GLU A 186 7.86 4.39 -5.80
CA GLU A 186 7.23 5.69 -5.56
C GLU A 186 7.50 6.23 -4.15
N LYS A 187 7.50 7.56 -4.00
CA LYS A 187 7.84 8.25 -2.74
C LYS A 187 7.15 7.69 -1.48
N PRO A 188 5.85 7.34 -1.50
CA PRO A 188 5.18 6.77 -0.33
C PRO A 188 5.81 5.48 0.21
N PHE A 189 6.50 4.71 -0.63
CA PHE A 189 7.23 3.50 -0.20
C PHE A 189 8.42 3.82 0.71
N TYR A 190 8.91 5.06 0.72
CA TYR A 190 9.99 5.53 1.60
C TYR A 190 9.49 6.38 2.79
N GLY A 191 8.18 6.39 3.02
CA GLY A 191 7.58 7.16 4.10
C GLY A 191 7.45 8.65 3.78
N GLU A 192 7.52 9.03 2.51
CA GLU A 192 7.32 10.40 2.03
C GLU A 192 5.90 10.60 1.53
N THR A 193 5.29 11.74 1.83
CA THR A 193 3.96 12.07 1.31
C THR A 193 4.02 12.26 -0.21
N ARG A 194 2.90 11.97 -0.89
CA ARG A 194 2.70 12.42 -2.27
C ARG A 194 2.89 13.94 -2.31
N VAL A 195 3.62 14.45 -3.30
CA VAL A 195 3.65 15.90 -3.52
C VAL A 195 2.22 16.30 -3.87
N GLN A 196 1.58 17.10 -3.01
CA GLN A 196 0.27 17.67 -3.31
C GLN A 196 0.40 18.47 -4.61
N ALA A 197 -0.21 17.99 -5.69
CA ALA A 197 -0.63 18.87 -6.76
C ALA A 197 -1.59 19.88 -6.12
N GLN A 198 -1.04 21.06 -5.84
CA GLN A 198 -1.65 22.27 -5.30
C GLN A 198 -3.09 22.15 -4.81
N THR A 199 -3.26 22.35 -3.50
CA THR A 199 -4.45 22.87 -2.84
C THR A 199 -5.31 23.68 -3.81
N GLN A 200 -6.39 23.10 -4.30
CA GLN A 200 -7.46 23.90 -4.86
C GLN A 200 -8.02 24.72 -3.70
N ASN A 201 -7.73 26.02 -3.72
CA ASN A 201 -8.53 26.97 -2.98
C ASN A 201 -9.96 26.86 -3.52
N ILE A 202 -10.81 26.10 -2.84
CA ILE A 202 -12.25 26.27 -2.97
C ILE A 202 -12.52 27.65 -2.39
N THR A 203 -12.56 28.64 -3.27
CA THR A 203 -12.91 30.02 -2.92
C THR A 203 -14.43 30.07 -2.95
N ASN A 204 -15.04 30.36 -1.81
CA ASN A 204 -16.50 30.56 -1.67
C ASN A 204 -17.03 31.65 -2.59
#